data_AF-A0A848N1H2-F1
#
_entry.id   AF-A0A848N1H2-F1
#
_cell.length_a   1.000
_cell.length_b   1.000
_cell.length_c   1.000
_cell.angle_alpha   90.00
_cell.angle_beta   90.00
_cell.angle_gamma   90.00
#
_symmetry.space_group_name_H-M   'P 1'
#
loop_
_entity.id
_entity.type
_entity.pdbx_description
1 polymer ?
#
loop_
_entity_poly.entity_id
_entity_poly.type
_entity_poly.pdbx_seq_one_letter_code
_entity_poly.pdbx_strand_id
1 'polypeptide(L)'
;MNDILGSVWHIEARFLNTLKEILIRPGVTATNYLSGKRIRYYNFVSLLLIMFGFNVIAFHLYLNISKTDLDLESSKTLSFFSKYSKATLLFLVPILAFNAWIIFRKIKFNLAEHFVISTISLIGILTFFLVDDLVSMIGVYQPFYNISNSIDHVLETAFVFFPAFTYVNAFRKKYTFWGLVWRLVLFYVLVFSEILTIVLFINKL
;
A
#
# COMPACT_ATOMS: atom_id res chain seq x y z
N MET A 1 -22.77 8.33 -29.42
CA MET A 1 -22.48 7.04 -28.75
C MET A 1 -20.99 6.66 -28.80
N ASN A 2 -20.23 7.05 -29.85
CA ASN A 2 -18.77 6.83 -29.91
C ASN A 2 -17.94 7.62 -28.88
N ASP A 3 -18.39 8.80 -28.44
CA ASP A 3 -17.65 9.59 -27.42
C ASP A 3 -17.66 8.99 -26.03
N ILE A 4 -18.72 8.24 -25.66
CA ILE A 4 -18.82 7.61 -24.34
C ILE A 4 -17.83 6.44 -24.27
N LEU A 5 -17.75 5.62 -25.32
CA LEU A 5 -16.82 4.51 -25.41
C LEU A 5 -15.36 5.00 -25.40
N GLY A 6 -15.06 6.07 -26.15
CA GLY A 6 -13.73 6.69 -26.13
C GLY A 6 -13.37 7.26 -24.75
N SER A 7 -14.31 7.95 -24.09
CA SER A 7 -14.12 8.50 -22.74
C SER A 7 -13.85 7.41 -21.70
N VAL A 8 -14.63 6.33 -21.71
CA VAL A 8 -14.44 5.16 -20.82
C VAL A 8 -13.08 4.52 -21.04
N TRP A 9 -12.69 4.28 -22.29
CA TRP A 9 -11.38 3.72 -22.62
C TRP A 9 -10.21 4.58 -22.14
N HIS A 10 -10.32 5.92 -22.28
CA HIS A 10 -9.29 6.84 -21.78
C HIS A 10 -9.18 6.85 -20.26
N ILE A 11 -10.29 6.66 -19.54
CA ILE A 11 -10.31 6.55 -18.08
C ILE A 11 -9.60 5.26 -17.63
N GLU A 12 -9.91 4.13 -18.25
CA GLU A 12 -9.29 2.82 -17.98
C GLU A 12 -7.78 2.82 -18.27
N ALA A 13 -7.37 3.40 -19.40
CA ALA A 13 -5.96 3.51 -19.75
C ALA A 13 -5.18 4.35 -18.72
N ARG A 14 -5.75 5.46 -18.22
CA ARG A 14 -5.12 6.28 -17.17
C ARG A 14 -4.99 5.53 -15.86
N PHE A 15 -6.01 4.76 -15.49
CA PHE A 15 -5.99 3.94 -14.29
C PHE A 15 -4.83 2.94 -14.31
N LEU A 16 -4.74 2.09 -15.35
CA LEU A 16 -3.69 1.08 -15.47
C LEU A 16 -2.29 1.69 -15.60
N ASN A 17 -2.16 2.77 -16.39
CA ASN A 17 -0.88 3.46 -16.53
C ASN A 17 -0.43 4.11 -15.22
N THR A 18 -1.34 4.65 -14.43
CA THR A 18 -1.02 5.22 -13.12
C THR A 18 -0.57 4.13 -12.16
N LEU A 19 -1.29 3.01 -12.08
CA LEU A 19 -0.91 1.87 -11.25
C LEU A 19 0.48 1.34 -11.62
N LYS A 20 0.75 1.19 -12.91
CA LYS A 20 2.07 0.81 -13.43
C LYS A 20 3.16 1.79 -13.03
N GLU A 21 2.91 3.10 -13.15
CA GLU A 21 3.88 4.13 -12.73
C GLU A 21 4.11 4.14 -11.22
N ILE A 22 3.10 3.81 -10.42
CA ILE A 22 3.22 3.65 -8.96
C ILE A 22 4.09 2.44 -8.63
N LEU A 23 3.86 1.27 -9.25
CA LEU A 23 4.65 0.07 -8.96
C LEU A 23 6.12 0.23 -9.37
N ILE A 24 6.40 0.86 -10.52
CA ILE A 24 7.75 0.95 -11.06
C ILE A 24 8.54 2.13 -10.47
N ARG A 25 7.89 3.27 -10.23
CA ARG A 25 8.56 4.51 -9.82
C ARG A 25 7.67 5.40 -8.91
N PRO A 26 7.26 4.88 -7.74
CA PRO A 26 6.24 5.51 -6.91
C PRO A 26 6.63 6.93 -6.47
N GLY A 27 7.87 7.13 -6.04
CA GLY A 27 8.36 8.43 -5.59
C GLY A 27 8.50 9.47 -6.71
N VAL A 28 8.90 9.07 -7.91
CA VAL A 28 8.91 9.93 -9.10
C VAL A 28 7.50 10.29 -9.51
N THR A 29 6.55 9.34 -9.45
CA THR A 29 5.13 9.58 -9.68
C THR A 29 4.58 10.61 -8.70
N ALA A 30 4.90 10.48 -7.41
CA ALA A 30 4.52 11.44 -6.38
C ALA A 30 5.09 12.84 -6.65
N THR A 31 6.39 12.94 -6.88
CA THR A 31 7.06 14.22 -7.12
C THR A 31 6.59 14.90 -8.40
N ASN A 32 6.31 14.16 -9.48
CA ASN A 32 5.71 14.70 -10.71
C ASN A 32 4.29 15.24 -10.47
N TYR A 33 3.48 14.51 -9.69
CA TYR A 33 2.13 14.95 -9.34
C TYR A 33 2.16 16.24 -8.51
N LEU A 34 3.04 16.29 -7.50
CA LEU A 34 3.26 17.46 -6.66
C LEU A 34 3.80 18.66 -7.46
N SER A 35 4.64 18.43 -8.47
CA SER A 35 5.14 19.48 -9.37
C SER A 35 4.11 19.94 -10.42
N GLY A 36 2.84 19.59 -10.29
CA GLY A 36 1.76 20.05 -11.17
C GLY A 36 1.49 19.20 -12.42
N LYS A 37 2.20 18.07 -12.64
CA LYS A 37 1.97 17.18 -13.80
C LYS A 37 0.80 16.21 -13.57
N ARG A 38 -0.31 16.71 -12.99
CA ARG A 38 -1.44 15.91 -12.49
C ARG A 38 -2.28 15.25 -13.58
N ILE A 39 -2.43 15.91 -14.74
CA ILE A 39 -3.29 15.46 -15.86
C ILE A 39 -2.89 14.07 -16.40
N ARG A 40 -1.60 13.71 -16.25
CA ARG A 40 -1.06 12.42 -16.66
C ARG A 40 -1.58 11.25 -15.81
N TYR A 41 -2.00 11.52 -14.58
CA TYR A 41 -2.33 10.51 -13.59
C TYR A 41 -3.84 10.45 -13.35
N TYR A 42 -4.32 9.25 -13.03
CA TYR A 42 -5.63 9.09 -12.44
C TYR A 42 -5.65 9.74 -11.04
N ASN A 43 -6.82 10.19 -10.58
CA ASN A 43 -6.94 10.80 -9.26
C ASN A 43 -6.53 9.79 -8.17
N PHE A 44 -5.52 10.12 -7.36
CA PHE A 44 -4.98 9.18 -6.37
C PHE A 44 -5.96 8.85 -5.24
N VAL A 45 -6.83 9.77 -4.84
CA VAL A 45 -7.86 9.48 -3.83
C VAL A 45 -8.86 8.49 -4.39
N SER A 46 -9.33 8.72 -5.62
CA SER A 46 -10.21 7.76 -6.31
C SER A 46 -9.52 6.41 -6.53
N LEU A 47 -8.25 6.40 -6.94
CA LEU A 47 -7.47 5.18 -7.13
C LEU A 47 -7.34 4.39 -5.83
N LEU A 48 -7.03 5.08 -4.72
CA LEU A 48 -6.92 4.48 -3.40
C LEU A 48 -8.22 3.80 -2.99
N LEU A 49 -9.36 4.49 -3.14
CA LEU A 49 -10.68 3.94 -2.80
C LEU A 49 -11.06 2.75 -3.68
N ILE A 50 -10.77 2.80 -4.98
CA ILE A 50 -11.03 1.68 -5.90
C ILE A 50 -10.16 0.46 -5.54
N MET A 51 -8.85 0.67 -5.32
CA MET A 51 -7.94 -0.40 -4.89
C MET A 51 -8.39 -1.00 -3.57
N PHE A 52 -8.79 -0.17 -2.63
CA PHE A 52 -9.32 -0.62 -1.36
C PHE A 52 -10.58 -1.49 -1.54
N GLY A 53 -11.53 -1.06 -2.38
CA GLY A 53 -12.72 -1.84 -2.72
C GLY A 53 -12.39 -3.20 -3.33
N PHE A 54 -11.45 -3.25 -4.28
CA PHE A 54 -11.00 -4.51 -4.88
C PHE A 54 -10.35 -5.46 -3.87
N ASN A 55 -9.50 -4.94 -2.97
CA ASN A 55 -8.91 -5.76 -1.90
C ASN A 55 -9.99 -6.36 -0.99
N VAL A 56 -10.99 -5.56 -0.60
CA VAL A 56 -12.09 -6.06 0.25
C VAL A 56 -12.85 -7.19 -0.42
N ILE A 57 -13.11 -7.07 -1.73
CA ILE A 57 -13.82 -8.11 -2.49
C ILE A 57 -12.93 -9.34 -2.67
N ALA A 58 -11.68 -9.17 -3.09
CA ALA A 58 -10.74 -10.27 -3.33
C ALA A 58 -10.52 -11.11 -2.07
N PHE A 59 -10.22 -10.46 -0.94
CA PHE A 59 -10.06 -11.14 0.35
C PHE A 59 -11.31 -11.92 0.76
N HIS A 60 -12.51 -11.33 0.59
CA HIS A 60 -13.76 -12.03 0.91
C HIS A 60 -13.99 -13.25 0.00
N LEU A 61 -13.66 -13.14 -1.29
CA LEU A 61 -13.74 -14.27 -2.22
C LEU A 61 -12.74 -15.36 -1.84
N TYR A 62 -11.51 -14.99 -1.48
CA TYR A 62 -10.48 -15.92 -1.03
C TYR A 62 -10.96 -16.74 0.17
N LEU A 63 -11.42 -16.10 1.24
CA LEU A 63 -11.93 -16.78 2.44
C LEU A 63 -13.04 -17.79 2.14
N ASN A 64 -13.96 -17.42 1.25
CA ASN A 64 -15.07 -18.29 0.86
C ASN A 64 -14.59 -19.52 0.06
N ILE A 65 -13.63 -19.34 -0.85
CA ILE A 65 -13.07 -20.44 -1.65
C ILE A 65 -12.22 -21.37 -0.81
N SER A 66 -11.38 -20.82 0.06
CA SER A 66 -10.49 -21.59 0.92
C SER A 66 -11.23 -22.33 2.04
N LYS A 67 -12.53 -22.06 2.24
CA LYS A 67 -13.34 -22.55 3.38
C LYS A 67 -12.59 -22.37 4.71
N THR A 68 -11.79 -21.32 4.79
CA THR A 68 -10.99 -21.05 5.98
C THR A 68 -11.90 -20.35 6.96
N ASP A 69 -12.46 -21.11 7.89
CA ASP A 69 -12.98 -20.55 9.12
C ASP A 69 -11.77 -20.03 9.91
N LEU A 70 -11.49 -18.74 9.78
CA LEU A 70 -10.54 -18.09 10.68
C LEU A 70 -11.13 -18.25 12.08
N ASP A 71 -10.49 -19.04 12.92
CA ASP A 71 -10.86 -19.21 14.33
C ASP A 71 -10.42 -17.94 15.11
N LEU A 72 -11.12 -16.84 14.79
CA LEU A 72 -10.84 -15.47 15.20
C LEU A 72 -11.03 -15.27 16.71
N GLU A 73 -11.63 -16.23 17.42
CA GLU A 73 -11.87 -16.17 18.86
C GLU A 73 -10.63 -16.47 19.71
N SER A 74 -9.60 -17.12 19.15
CA SER A 74 -8.41 -17.55 19.90
C SER A 74 -7.48 -16.39 20.33
N SER A 75 -7.53 -15.25 19.65
CA SER A 75 -6.81 -14.05 20.11
C SER A 75 -7.60 -12.75 19.87
N LYS A 76 -7.72 -11.95 20.94
CA LYS A 76 -8.40 -10.64 20.94
C LYS A 76 -7.78 -9.67 19.92
N THR A 77 -6.49 -9.84 19.64
CA THR A 77 -5.76 -9.14 18.59
C THR A 77 -6.29 -9.54 17.20
N LEU A 78 -6.39 -10.83 16.88
CA LEU A 78 -6.92 -11.29 15.59
C LEU A 78 -8.35 -10.80 15.37
N SER A 79 -9.22 -10.89 16.37
CA SER A 79 -10.62 -10.47 16.22
C SER A 79 -10.76 -8.95 16.03
N PHE A 80 -9.90 -8.14 16.67
CA PHE A 80 -9.88 -6.71 16.44
C PHE A 80 -9.35 -6.38 15.03
N PHE A 81 -8.21 -6.94 14.64
CA PHE A 81 -7.65 -6.69 13.31
C PHE A 81 -8.54 -7.27 12.20
N SER A 82 -9.25 -8.37 12.38
CA SER A 82 -10.20 -8.85 11.37
C SER A 82 -11.39 -7.90 11.22
N LYS A 83 -11.96 -7.44 12.33
CA LYS A 83 -13.09 -6.51 12.36
C LYS A 83 -12.75 -5.12 11.81
N TYR A 84 -11.54 -4.62 12.07
CA TYR A 84 -11.12 -3.27 11.70
C TYR A 84 -10.04 -3.22 10.60
N SER A 85 -9.59 -4.36 10.07
CA SER A 85 -8.55 -4.51 9.03
C SER A 85 -8.66 -3.45 7.94
N LYS A 86 -9.90 -3.27 7.48
CA LYS A 86 -10.34 -2.33 6.45
C LYS A 86 -10.06 -0.87 6.82
N ALA A 87 -10.43 -0.42 8.02
CA ALA A 87 -10.16 0.95 8.47
C ALA A 87 -8.68 1.16 8.85
N THR A 88 -8.03 0.14 9.41
CA THR A 88 -6.64 0.19 9.86
C THR A 88 -5.67 0.45 8.70
N LEU A 89 -5.93 -0.13 7.52
CA LEU A 89 -5.09 0.11 6.33
C LEU A 89 -5.14 1.56 5.84
N LEU A 90 -6.31 2.20 5.86
CA LEU A 90 -6.43 3.62 5.49
C LEU A 90 -5.78 4.53 6.52
N PHE A 91 -5.81 4.15 7.81
CA PHE A 91 -5.13 4.86 8.89
C PHE A 91 -3.60 4.80 8.77
N LEU A 92 -3.06 3.90 7.95
CA LEU A 92 -1.63 3.85 7.68
C LEU A 92 -1.15 5.10 6.92
N VAL A 93 -1.98 5.74 6.10
CA VAL A 93 -1.61 6.96 5.35
C VAL A 93 -1.14 8.10 6.27
N PRO A 94 -1.95 8.57 7.26
CA PRO A 94 -1.52 9.64 8.15
C PRO A 94 -0.30 9.26 8.98
N ILE A 95 -0.18 8.00 9.40
CA ILE A 95 0.99 7.50 10.15
C ILE A 95 2.27 7.62 9.30
N LEU A 96 2.28 7.02 8.10
CA LEU A 96 3.43 7.08 7.20
C LEU A 96 3.77 8.53 6.84
N ALA A 97 2.76 9.36 6.57
CA ALA A 97 2.96 10.76 6.21
C ALA A 97 3.60 11.56 7.34
N PHE A 98 3.12 11.37 8.58
CA PHE A 98 3.64 12.07 9.74
C PHE A 98 5.09 11.66 10.06
N ASN A 99 5.37 10.37 10.07
CA ASN A 99 6.74 9.85 10.28
C ASN A 99 7.69 10.36 9.20
N ALA A 100 7.27 10.31 7.94
CA ALA A 100 8.08 10.82 6.84
C ALA A 100 8.30 12.33 6.94
N TRP A 101 7.29 13.10 7.34
CA TRP A 101 7.42 14.54 7.53
C TRP A 101 8.41 14.90 8.63
N ILE A 102 8.45 14.16 9.75
CA ILE A 102 9.43 14.36 10.82
C ILE A 102 10.85 14.03 10.35
N ILE A 103 11.03 12.93 9.63
CA ILE A 103 12.35 12.41 9.28
C ILE A 103 12.97 13.15 8.09
N PHE A 104 12.17 13.49 7.08
CA PHE A 104 12.64 14.06 5.82
C PHE A 104 12.50 15.59 5.75
N ARG A 105 12.48 16.29 6.89
CA ARG A 105 12.31 17.77 6.98
C ARG A 105 13.21 18.59 6.05
N LYS A 106 14.43 18.11 5.73
CA LYS A 106 15.35 18.85 4.83
C LYS A 106 14.84 18.95 3.38
N ILE A 107 13.87 18.14 2.97
CA ILE A 107 13.23 18.22 1.64
C ILE A 107 12.37 19.49 1.51
N LYS A 108 11.97 20.12 2.62
CA LYS A 108 11.07 21.28 2.67
C LYS A 108 9.67 21.01 2.08
N PHE A 109 9.25 19.75 2.05
CA PHE A 109 7.87 19.40 1.76
C PHE A 109 6.98 19.66 2.97
N ASN A 110 5.77 20.13 2.73
CA ASN A 110 4.75 20.29 3.76
C ASN A 110 4.11 18.93 4.10
N LEU A 111 3.34 18.87 5.19
CA LEU A 111 2.72 17.61 5.63
C LEU A 111 1.78 17.04 4.54
N ALA A 112 1.03 17.88 3.82
CA ALA A 112 0.13 17.44 2.76
C ALA A 112 0.88 16.79 1.57
N GLU A 113 2.09 17.25 1.26
CA GLU A 113 2.95 16.63 0.25
C GLU A 113 3.44 15.25 0.71
N HIS A 114 3.75 15.09 2.00
CA HIS A 114 4.03 13.78 2.58
C HIS A 114 2.80 12.86 2.58
N PHE A 115 1.59 13.39 2.75
CA PHE A 115 0.34 12.64 2.54
C PHE A 115 0.23 12.09 1.13
N VAL A 116 0.52 12.90 0.10
CA VAL A 116 0.46 12.41 -1.30
C VAL A 116 1.43 11.26 -1.55
N ILE A 117 2.68 11.38 -1.08
CA ILE A 117 3.68 10.31 -1.22
C ILE A 117 3.23 9.04 -0.49
N SER A 118 2.68 9.19 0.72
CA SER A 118 2.21 8.07 1.54
C SER A 118 0.97 7.39 0.95
N THR A 119 0.05 8.17 0.36
CA THR A 119 -1.09 7.64 -0.40
C THR A 119 -0.64 6.81 -1.59
N ILE A 120 0.34 7.29 -2.36
CA ILE A 120 0.91 6.52 -3.48
C ILE A 120 1.57 5.24 -2.98
N SER A 121 2.30 5.31 -1.87
CA SER A 121 2.89 4.12 -1.24
C SER A 121 1.80 3.12 -0.86
N LEU A 122 0.71 3.57 -0.25
CA LEU A 122 -0.40 2.70 0.14
C LEU A 122 -1.12 2.10 -1.07
N ILE A 123 -1.31 2.85 -2.16
CA ILE A 123 -1.87 2.30 -3.41
C ILE A 123 -1.03 1.14 -3.93
N GLY A 124 0.31 1.25 -3.89
CA GLY A 124 1.18 0.15 -4.28
C GLY A 124 1.09 -1.05 -3.32
N ILE A 125 1.04 -0.82 -2.01
CA ILE A 125 0.80 -1.88 -1.00
C ILE A 125 -0.51 -2.62 -1.28
N LEU A 126 -1.61 -1.89 -1.49
CA LEU A 126 -2.91 -2.46 -1.85
C LEU A 126 -2.87 -3.22 -3.18
N THR A 127 -1.97 -2.85 -4.09
CA THR A 127 -1.79 -3.61 -5.33
C THR A 127 -1.12 -4.95 -5.06
N PHE A 128 -0.12 -5.01 -4.16
CA PHE A 128 0.49 -6.27 -3.76
C PHE A 128 -0.50 -7.18 -3.04
N PHE A 129 -1.27 -6.65 -2.07
CA PHE A 129 -2.31 -7.42 -1.38
C PHE A 129 -3.38 -7.96 -2.33
N LEU A 130 -3.82 -7.16 -3.30
CA LEU A 130 -4.77 -7.66 -4.30
C LEU A 130 -4.20 -8.82 -5.11
N VAL A 131 -2.91 -8.75 -5.48
CA VAL A 131 -2.26 -9.84 -6.23
C VAL A 131 -2.06 -11.06 -5.33
N ASP A 132 -1.69 -10.86 -4.07
CA ASP A 132 -1.51 -11.91 -3.06
C ASP A 132 -2.80 -12.70 -2.85
N ASP A 133 -3.93 -12.02 -2.60
CA ASP A 133 -5.24 -12.65 -2.48
C ASP A 133 -5.59 -13.49 -3.74
N LEU A 134 -5.36 -12.93 -4.93
CA LEU A 134 -5.65 -13.61 -6.20
C LEU A 134 -4.75 -14.83 -6.44
N VAL A 135 -3.48 -14.76 -6.04
CA VAL A 135 -2.52 -15.88 -6.14
C VAL A 135 -2.90 -16.97 -5.13
N SER A 136 -3.19 -16.58 -3.89
CA SER A 136 -3.67 -17.46 -2.82
C SER A 136 -4.95 -18.21 -3.20
N MET A 137 -5.88 -17.58 -3.94
CA MET A 137 -7.07 -18.25 -4.48
C MET A 137 -6.70 -19.39 -5.45
N ILE A 138 -5.67 -19.23 -6.27
CA ILE A 138 -5.15 -20.29 -7.15
C ILE A 138 -4.46 -21.39 -6.30
N GLY A 139 -3.76 -20.98 -5.24
CA GLY A 139 -3.08 -21.88 -4.30
C GLY A 139 -3.99 -22.84 -3.53
N VAL A 140 -5.31 -22.58 -3.47
CA VAL A 140 -6.29 -23.53 -2.92
C VAL A 140 -6.31 -24.84 -3.71
N TYR A 141 -6.00 -24.80 -5.01
CA TYR A 141 -5.84 -26.00 -5.82
C TYR A 141 -4.47 -26.65 -5.52
N GLN A 142 -4.49 -27.83 -4.90
CA GLN A 142 -3.33 -28.55 -4.36
C GLN A 142 -2.09 -28.55 -5.28
N PRO A 143 -2.19 -28.81 -6.61
CA PRO A 143 -1.04 -28.76 -7.51
C PRO A 143 -0.31 -27.41 -7.58
N PHE A 144 -0.98 -26.28 -7.33
CA PHE A 144 -0.38 -24.94 -7.37
C PHE A 144 0.01 -24.40 -6.00
N TYR A 145 -0.29 -25.10 -4.90
CA TYR A 145 -0.08 -24.62 -3.53
C TYR A 145 1.35 -24.13 -3.28
N ASN A 146 2.37 -24.93 -3.60
CA ASN A 146 3.77 -24.56 -3.35
C ASN A 146 4.22 -23.32 -4.15
N ILE A 147 3.70 -23.19 -5.39
CA ILE A 147 4.03 -22.05 -6.26
C ILE A 147 3.36 -20.79 -5.72
N SER A 148 2.07 -20.87 -5.36
CA SER A 148 1.33 -19.78 -4.71
C SER A 148 2.06 -19.31 -3.47
N ASN A 149 2.30 -20.21 -2.52
CA ASN A 149 2.94 -19.87 -1.24
C ASN A 149 4.31 -19.20 -1.42
N SER A 150 5.09 -19.64 -2.43
CA SER A 150 6.38 -19.01 -2.74
C SER A 150 6.21 -17.59 -3.29
N ILE A 151 5.20 -17.36 -4.14
CA ILE A 151 4.87 -16.03 -4.66
C ILE A 151 4.35 -15.13 -3.53
N ASP A 152 3.47 -15.65 -2.68
CA ASP A 152 2.88 -14.93 -1.54
C ASP A 152 3.99 -14.40 -0.62
N HIS A 153 4.97 -15.22 -0.23
CA HIS A 153 6.14 -14.74 0.55
C HIS A 153 6.98 -13.64 -0.14
N VAL A 154 7.09 -13.69 -1.47
CA VAL A 154 7.78 -12.64 -2.24
C VAL A 154 6.96 -11.35 -2.23
N LEU A 155 5.65 -11.42 -2.41
CA LEU A 155 4.73 -10.28 -2.34
C LEU A 155 4.69 -9.68 -0.94
N GLU A 156 4.69 -10.54 0.10
CA GLU A 156 4.76 -10.17 1.51
C GLU A 156 6.01 -9.32 1.79
N THR A 157 7.15 -9.83 1.36
CA THR A 157 8.43 -9.13 1.48
C THR A 157 8.40 -7.81 0.69
N ALA A 158 7.86 -7.82 -0.52
CA ALA A 158 7.79 -6.64 -1.37
C ALA A 158 6.95 -5.51 -0.75
N PHE A 159 5.78 -5.81 -0.17
CA PHE A 159 4.94 -4.77 0.44
C PHE A 159 5.61 -4.13 1.65
N VAL A 160 6.33 -4.91 2.48
CA VAL A 160 7.03 -4.40 3.67
C VAL A 160 8.07 -3.36 3.27
N PHE A 161 8.81 -3.60 2.19
CA PHE A 161 9.85 -2.69 1.69
C PHE A 161 9.35 -1.60 0.74
N PHE A 162 8.08 -1.66 0.29
CA PHE A 162 7.56 -0.72 -0.69
C PHE A 162 7.52 0.76 -0.23
N PRO A 163 7.20 1.09 1.04
CA PRO A 163 7.37 2.44 1.56
C PRO A 163 8.82 2.92 1.46
N ALA A 164 9.80 2.08 1.81
CA ALA A 164 11.22 2.40 1.64
C ALA A 164 11.52 2.74 0.19
N PHE A 165 11.12 1.85 -0.73
CA PHE A 165 11.31 2.04 -2.16
C PHE A 165 10.69 3.36 -2.65
N THR A 166 9.50 3.70 -2.15
CA THR A 166 8.82 4.97 -2.47
C THR A 166 9.63 6.19 -2.06
N TYR A 167 10.11 6.23 -0.82
CA TYR A 167 10.92 7.38 -0.34
C TYR A 167 12.31 7.42 -0.97
N VAL A 168 12.95 6.27 -1.22
CA VAL A 168 14.20 6.20 -2.01
C VAL A 168 13.97 6.81 -3.39
N ASN A 169 12.93 6.35 -4.09
CA ASN A 169 12.62 6.78 -5.44
C ASN A 169 12.32 8.29 -5.51
N ALA A 170 11.67 8.84 -4.47
CA ALA A 170 11.36 10.26 -4.35
C ALA A 170 12.61 11.12 -4.04
N PHE A 171 13.46 10.67 -3.12
CA PHE A 171 14.47 11.53 -2.49
C PHE A 171 15.94 11.14 -2.78
N ARG A 172 16.21 10.09 -3.56
CA ARG A 172 17.58 9.66 -3.92
C ARG A 172 18.44 10.75 -4.56
N LYS A 173 17.83 11.75 -5.22
CA LYS A 173 18.55 12.88 -5.83
C LYS A 173 18.87 14.01 -4.84
N LYS A 174 18.31 13.95 -3.63
CA LYS A 174 18.38 15.03 -2.62
C LYS A 174 19.21 14.64 -1.40
N TYR A 175 19.41 13.35 -1.15
CA TYR A 175 20.25 12.84 -0.07
C TYR A 175 21.35 11.93 -0.61
N THR A 176 22.45 11.82 0.14
CA THR A 176 23.45 10.76 -0.06
C THR A 176 22.83 9.40 0.27
N PHE A 177 23.39 8.31 -0.27
CA PHE A 177 22.92 6.95 0.00
C PHE A 177 22.83 6.66 1.50
N TRP A 178 23.92 6.85 2.25
CA TRP A 178 23.95 6.66 3.70
C TRP A 178 23.01 7.58 4.46
N GLY A 179 22.86 8.82 3.99
CA GLY A 179 21.89 9.76 4.53
C GLY A 179 20.45 9.25 4.40
N LEU A 180 20.14 8.60 3.30
CA LEU A 180 18.81 8.07 3.04
C LEU A 180 18.59 6.77 3.85
N VAL A 181 19.59 5.90 3.94
CA VAL A 181 19.51 4.63 4.68
C VAL A 181 19.15 4.83 6.15
N TRP A 182 19.88 5.68 6.90
CA TRP A 182 19.58 5.85 8.33
C TRP A 182 18.19 6.45 8.57
N ARG A 183 17.73 7.32 7.67
CA ARG A 183 16.39 7.91 7.73
C ARG A 183 15.30 6.85 7.52
N LEU A 184 15.52 5.93 6.59
CA LEU A 184 14.62 4.81 6.39
C LEU A 184 14.61 3.85 7.58
N VAL A 185 15.78 3.55 8.15
CA VAL A 185 15.86 2.73 9.37
C VAL A 185 15.05 3.40 10.48
N LEU A 186 15.24 4.69 10.72
CA LEU A 186 14.46 5.45 11.70
C LEU A 186 12.96 5.45 11.37
N PHE A 187 12.60 5.55 10.09
CA PHE A 187 11.21 5.52 9.63
C PHE A 187 10.53 4.20 9.98
N TYR A 188 11.18 3.07 9.71
CA TYR A 188 10.65 1.75 10.07
C TYR A 188 10.61 1.53 11.58
N VAL A 189 11.59 2.05 12.33
CA VAL A 189 11.56 1.99 13.81
C VAL A 189 10.34 2.73 14.36
N LEU A 190 10.02 3.92 13.84
CA LEU A 190 8.81 4.66 14.27
C LEU A 190 7.53 3.88 13.93
N VAL A 191 7.37 3.46 12.67
CA VAL A 191 6.19 2.69 12.24
C VAL A 191 6.01 1.41 13.06
N PHE A 192 7.10 0.68 13.31
CA PHE A 192 7.06 -0.52 14.14
C PHE A 192 6.67 -0.21 15.58
N SER A 193 7.20 0.86 16.17
CA SER A 193 6.85 1.28 17.54
C SER A 193 5.37 1.66 17.69
N GLU A 194 4.78 2.28 16.68
CA GLU A 194 3.36 2.65 16.66
C GLU A 194 2.47 1.41 16.52
N ILE A 195 2.80 0.49 15.62
CA ILE A 195 2.09 -0.79 15.48
C ILE A 195 2.15 -1.58 16.79
N LEU A 196 3.32 -1.67 17.42
CA LEU A 196 3.49 -2.35 18.70
C LEU A 196 2.62 -1.71 19.79
N THR A 197 2.59 -0.38 19.85
CA THR A 197 1.75 0.35 20.82
C THR A 197 0.26 0.06 20.61
N ILE A 198 -0.19 0.03 19.35
CA ILE A 198 -1.58 -0.31 18.99
C ILE A 198 -1.90 -1.74 19.43
N VAL A 199 -1.03 -2.71 19.15
CA VAL A 199 -1.20 -4.12 19.55
C VAL A 199 -1.28 -4.27 21.06
N LEU A 200 -0.37 -3.62 21.81
CA LEU A 200 -0.37 -3.65 23.28
C LEU A 200 -1.62 -2.99 23.88
N PHE A 201 -2.12 -1.94 23.25
CA PHE A 201 -3.36 -1.29 23.67
C PHE A 201 -4.59 -2.19 23.46
N ILE A 202 -4.69 -2.86 22.30
CA ILE A 202 -5.76 -3.81 21.99
C ILE A 202 -5.75 -5.00 22.95
N ASN A 203 -4.56 -5.51 23.32
CA ASN A 203 -4.45 -6.64 24.24
C ASN A 203 -4.82 -6.31 25.69
N LYS A 204 -4.80 -5.02 26.05
CA LYS A 204 -5.22 -4.55 27.39
C LYS A 204 -6.71 -4.25 27.48
N LEU A 205 -7.35 -3.88 26.37
CA LEU A 205 -8.82 -3.80 26.25
C LEU A 205 -9.43 -5.17 26.47
#